data_AF-A0A1G4IDD5-F1
#
_entry.id   AF-A0A1G4IDD5-F1
#
_cell.length_a   1.000
_cell.length_b   1.000
_cell.length_c   1.000
_cell.angle_alpha   90.00
_cell.angle_beta   90.00
_cell.angle_gamma   90.00
#
_symmetry.space_group_name_H-M   'P 1'
#
loop_
_entity.id
_entity.type
_entity.pdbx_description
1 polymer ?
#
loop_
_entity_poly.entity_id
_entity_poly.type
_entity_poly.pdbx_seq_one_letter_code
_entity_poly.pdbx_strand_id
1 'polypeptide(L)'
;MRPATDRVFAANSDDVGSATNTRILQIYFKRKAAAAAAKLGGEAITAALKATHAASYGQGRLTEFLAIAVQTASSGKSCILDNSGSPVAAAKTLTGAQGATCSLELTEVTPTQYDLNLIDANGFKNALRQRSGSTTHQTHDSKQYPLLTAHAAGLSQAGALTADAELALGTIRVGRSNNSALTITDLHDVKTQRSGTKASLYKMFTALEGLKELNTNQNDNNTITADDPDLQAPVLAIALRQEKPEGKDMKNEVEKLFSTNPAEKVNKLLQAVYSKKSDNTH
;
A
#
# COMPACT_ATOMS: atom_id res chain seq x y z
N MET A 1 4.57 7.73 -23.27
CA MET A 1 4.41 8.58 -24.48
C MET A 1 4.97 7.84 -25.69
N ARG A 2 4.22 7.73 -26.79
CA ARG A 2 4.71 7.07 -28.02
C ARG A 2 5.85 7.91 -28.60
N PRO A 3 7.11 7.41 -28.68
CA PRO A 3 8.27 8.16 -29.17
C PRO A 3 8.14 8.65 -30.63
N ALA A 4 7.17 8.09 -31.37
CA ALA A 4 6.92 8.40 -32.76
C ALA A 4 6.25 9.76 -33.00
N THR A 5 5.43 10.28 -32.07
CA THR A 5 4.68 11.53 -32.31
C THR A 5 5.53 12.79 -32.17
N ASP A 6 6.56 12.79 -31.33
CA ASP A 6 7.39 14.00 -31.15
C ASP A 6 8.43 14.15 -32.26
N ARG A 7 8.95 13.04 -32.81
CA ARG A 7 9.85 13.06 -33.99
C ARG A 7 9.17 13.69 -35.21
N VAL A 8 7.86 13.53 -35.33
CA VAL A 8 7.04 14.08 -36.42
C VAL A 8 6.91 15.61 -36.31
N PHE A 9 7.01 16.21 -35.12
CA PHE A 9 6.91 17.66 -34.96
C PHE A 9 8.20 18.41 -35.29
N ALA A 10 9.36 17.89 -34.86
CA ALA A 10 10.66 18.51 -35.19
C ALA A 10 10.94 18.53 -36.71
N ALA A 11 10.28 17.66 -37.48
CA ALA A 11 10.35 17.62 -38.93
C ALA A 11 9.33 18.54 -39.64
N ASN A 12 8.34 19.12 -38.93
CA ASN A 12 7.17 19.82 -39.50
C ASN A 12 6.90 21.22 -38.89
N SER A 13 7.90 21.86 -38.27
CA SER A 13 7.78 23.24 -37.79
C SER A 13 8.64 24.18 -38.63
N ASP A 14 8.02 25.10 -39.37
CA ASP A 14 8.69 26.13 -40.18
C ASP A 14 9.38 27.23 -39.33
N ASP A 15 9.30 27.12 -38.00
CA ASP A 15 9.92 28.03 -37.01
C ASP A 15 11.01 27.33 -36.21
N VAL A 16 12.23 27.88 -36.27
CA VAL A 16 13.44 27.36 -35.61
C VAL A 16 13.32 27.41 -34.08
N GLY A 17 12.58 28.37 -33.53
CA GLY A 17 12.31 28.47 -32.09
C GLY A 17 11.45 27.32 -31.58
N SER A 18 10.38 27.00 -32.33
CA SER A 18 9.51 25.85 -32.08
C SER A 18 10.26 24.51 -32.16
N ALA A 19 11.12 24.32 -33.17
CA ALA A 19 11.91 23.10 -33.33
C ALA A 19 12.88 22.85 -32.16
N THR A 20 13.52 23.92 -31.67
CA THR A 20 14.46 23.86 -30.54
C THR A 20 13.74 23.47 -29.25
N ASN A 21 12.61 24.13 -28.94
CA ASN A 21 11.80 23.83 -27.77
C ASN A 21 11.25 22.40 -27.80
N THR A 22 10.82 21.90 -28.96
CA THR A 22 10.38 20.51 -29.11
C THR A 22 11.50 19.53 -28.86
N ARG A 23 12.71 19.77 -29.37
CA ARG A 23 13.86 18.89 -29.14
C ARG A 23 14.25 18.83 -27.66
N ILE A 24 14.13 19.96 -26.94
CA ILE A 24 14.32 20.02 -25.49
C ILE A 24 13.29 19.15 -24.78
N LEU A 25 12.00 19.30 -25.13
CA LEU A 25 10.92 18.51 -24.52
C LEU A 25 11.03 17.01 -24.84
N GLN A 26 11.51 16.63 -26.02
CA GLN A 26 11.78 15.23 -26.35
C GLN A 26 12.82 14.60 -25.41
N ILE A 27 13.92 15.32 -25.13
CA ILE A 27 14.94 14.83 -24.21
C ILE A 27 14.39 14.81 -22.78
N TYR A 28 13.69 15.87 -22.37
CA TYR A 28 13.02 15.93 -21.08
C TYR A 28 12.09 14.73 -20.84
N PHE A 29 11.13 14.47 -21.74
CA PHE A 29 10.21 13.35 -21.58
C PHE A 29 10.89 11.98 -21.67
N LYS A 30 11.96 11.83 -22.45
CA LYS A 30 12.77 10.60 -22.44
C LYS A 30 13.43 10.37 -21.08
N ARG A 31 13.98 11.42 -20.47
CA ARG A 31 14.60 11.34 -19.12
C ARG A 31 13.56 11.02 -18.06
N LYS A 32 12.40 11.69 -18.07
CA LYS A 32 11.28 11.37 -17.17
C LYS A 32 10.77 9.95 -17.37
N ALA A 33 10.64 9.48 -18.60
CA ALA A 33 10.24 8.10 -18.89
C ALA A 33 11.28 7.07 -18.39
N ALA A 34 12.57 7.35 -18.57
CA ALA A 34 13.65 6.49 -18.07
C ALA A 34 13.70 6.48 -16.53
N ALA A 35 13.56 7.63 -15.88
CA ALA A 35 13.49 7.76 -14.43
C ALA A 35 12.26 7.06 -13.86
N ALA A 36 11.10 7.20 -14.51
CA ALA A 36 9.88 6.48 -14.16
C ALA A 36 10.06 4.97 -14.30
N ALA A 37 10.68 4.50 -15.39
CA ALA A 37 10.99 3.08 -15.59
C ALA A 37 11.97 2.54 -14.54
N ALA A 38 13.01 3.31 -14.18
CA ALA A 38 13.97 2.94 -13.15
C ALA A 38 13.32 2.88 -11.76
N LYS A 39 12.49 3.87 -11.39
CA LYS A 39 11.72 3.87 -10.14
C LYS A 39 10.73 2.72 -10.08
N LEU A 40 10.06 2.42 -11.19
CA LEU A 40 9.17 1.27 -11.29
C LEU A 40 9.94 -0.03 -11.08
N GLY A 41 11.05 -0.21 -11.79
CA GLY A 41 11.91 -1.40 -11.73
C GLY A 41 12.58 -1.62 -10.37
N GLY A 42 12.86 -0.55 -9.64
CA GLY A 42 13.52 -0.61 -8.33
C GLY A 42 12.54 -0.56 -7.16
N GLU A 43 12.05 0.64 -6.86
CA GLU A 43 11.39 0.96 -5.58
C GLU A 43 9.94 0.48 -5.54
N ALA A 44 9.15 0.77 -6.58
CA ALA A 44 7.72 0.50 -6.57
C ALA A 44 7.40 -1.00 -6.59
N ILE A 45 8.08 -1.77 -7.47
CA ILE A 45 7.92 -3.23 -7.51
C ILE A 45 8.39 -3.86 -6.20
N THR A 46 9.51 -3.42 -5.64
CA THR A 46 10.02 -3.97 -4.38
C THR A 46 9.05 -3.69 -3.22
N ALA A 47 8.52 -2.47 -3.14
CA ALA A 47 7.54 -2.10 -2.12
C ALA A 47 6.24 -2.92 -2.26
N ALA A 48 5.73 -3.07 -3.48
CA ALA A 48 4.57 -3.91 -3.77
C ALA A 48 4.80 -5.38 -3.40
N LEU A 49 5.94 -5.97 -3.76
CA LEU A 49 6.28 -7.34 -3.40
C LEU A 49 6.36 -7.53 -1.88
N LYS A 50 7.01 -6.61 -1.16
CA LYS A 50 7.11 -6.64 0.30
C LYS A 50 5.72 -6.56 0.95
N ALA A 51 4.87 -5.65 0.49
CA ALA A 51 3.53 -5.47 1.00
C ALA A 51 2.64 -6.69 0.72
N THR A 52 2.63 -7.19 -0.52
CA THR A 52 1.90 -8.41 -0.88
C THR A 52 2.36 -9.59 -0.03
N HIS A 53 3.66 -9.83 0.07
CA HIS A 53 4.17 -10.94 0.89
C HIS A 53 3.76 -10.81 2.36
N ALA A 54 3.94 -9.64 2.96
CA ALA A 54 3.61 -9.42 4.36
C ALA A 54 2.10 -9.51 4.63
N ALA A 55 1.27 -8.96 3.74
CA ALA A 55 -0.19 -9.02 3.83
C ALA A 55 -0.72 -10.44 3.62
N SER A 56 -0.24 -11.16 2.61
CA SER A 56 -0.65 -12.56 2.35
C SER A 56 -0.23 -13.49 3.50
N TYR A 57 0.97 -13.31 4.04
CA TYR A 57 1.39 -14.05 5.24
C TYR A 57 0.50 -13.72 6.44
N GLY A 58 0.22 -12.43 6.66
CA GLY A 58 -0.67 -11.95 7.71
C GLY A 58 -2.06 -12.57 7.62
N GLN A 59 -2.68 -12.43 6.45
CA GLN A 59 -3.99 -12.97 6.12
C GLN A 59 -4.03 -14.48 6.35
N GLY A 60 -3.10 -15.25 5.77
CA GLY A 60 -3.09 -16.71 5.91
C GLY A 60 -3.02 -17.18 7.38
N ARG A 61 -2.25 -16.50 8.22
CA ARG A 61 -2.15 -16.84 9.65
C ARG A 61 -3.41 -16.49 10.44
N LEU A 62 -4.13 -15.43 10.05
CA LEU A 62 -5.38 -15.03 10.67
C LEU A 62 -6.54 -15.91 10.20
N THR A 63 -6.65 -16.18 8.90
CA THR A 63 -7.69 -17.04 8.33
C THR A 63 -7.54 -18.49 8.79
N GLU A 64 -6.32 -19.00 8.94
CA GLU A 64 -6.08 -20.34 9.50
C GLU A 64 -6.60 -20.43 10.94
N PHE A 65 -6.32 -19.43 11.78
CA PHE A 65 -6.86 -19.41 13.14
C PHE A 65 -8.38 -19.38 13.13
N LEU A 66 -9.00 -18.53 12.30
CA LEU A 66 -10.46 -18.47 12.18
C LEU A 66 -11.04 -19.80 11.69
N ALA A 67 -10.39 -20.46 10.72
CA ALA A 67 -10.82 -21.75 10.18
C ALA A 67 -10.78 -22.85 11.26
N ILE A 68 -9.72 -22.93 12.06
CA ILE A 68 -9.62 -23.85 13.19
C ILE A 68 -10.71 -23.52 14.24
N ALA A 69 -10.89 -22.24 14.53
CA ALA A 69 -11.80 -21.74 15.55
C ALA A 69 -13.29 -22.01 15.22
N VAL A 70 -13.71 -21.91 13.95
CA VAL A 70 -15.10 -22.23 13.55
C VAL A 70 -15.34 -23.73 13.36
N GLN A 71 -14.32 -24.49 12.95
CA GLN A 71 -14.47 -25.94 12.75
C GLN A 71 -14.46 -26.72 14.05
N THR A 72 -13.74 -26.23 15.04
CA THR A 72 -13.74 -26.85 16.35
C THR A 72 -14.98 -26.29 17.08
N ALA A 73 -16.08 -27.02 17.01
CA ALA A 73 -17.36 -26.65 17.61
C ALA A 73 -18.12 -27.91 18.01
N SER A 74 -18.92 -27.83 19.06
CA SER A 74 -19.83 -28.89 19.49
C SER A 74 -21.21 -28.30 19.80
N SER A 75 -22.20 -29.15 20.10
CA SER A 75 -23.55 -28.70 20.45
C SER A 75 -23.50 -27.61 21.54
N GLY A 76 -23.78 -26.39 21.12
CA GLY A 76 -23.75 -25.21 21.97
C GLY A 76 -22.38 -24.76 22.48
N LYS A 77 -21.22 -25.21 21.97
CA LYS A 77 -19.89 -24.69 22.33
C LYS A 77 -19.09 -24.37 21.07
N SER A 78 -18.49 -23.19 20.99
CA SER A 78 -17.67 -22.77 19.85
C SER A 78 -16.67 -21.70 20.27
N CYS A 79 -15.56 -21.64 19.55
CA CYS A 79 -14.55 -20.60 19.69
C CYS A 79 -15.03 -19.25 19.16
N ILE A 80 -15.95 -19.27 18.17
CA ILE A 80 -16.54 -18.08 17.56
C ILE A 80 -18.05 -18.12 17.74
N LEU A 81 -18.57 -17.07 18.37
CA LEU A 81 -19.99 -16.86 18.59
C LEU A 81 -20.46 -15.63 17.80
N ASP A 82 -21.71 -15.66 17.35
CA ASP A 82 -22.38 -14.50 16.79
C ASP A 82 -22.89 -13.55 17.89
N ASN A 83 -23.53 -12.44 17.50
CA ASN A 83 -24.09 -11.47 18.44
C ASN A 83 -25.22 -12.02 19.33
N SER A 84 -25.81 -13.17 18.97
CA SER A 84 -26.81 -13.87 19.79
C SER A 84 -26.19 -14.85 20.79
N GLY A 85 -24.85 -15.02 20.77
CA GLY A 85 -24.15 -16.03 21.55
C GLY A 85 -24.26 -17.44 20.97
N SER A 86 -24.70 -17.57 19.71
CA SER A 86 -24.80 -18.85 19.01
C SER A 86 -23.50 -19.18 18.28
N PRO A 87 -23.09 -20.46 18.20
CA PRO A 87 -21.95 -20.88 17.39
C PRO A 87 -22.06 -20.39 15.94
N VAL A 88 -21.00 -19.74 15.45
CA VAL A 88 -20.86 -19.46 14.01
C VAL A 88 -20.57 -20.78 13.29
N ALA A 89 -21.37 -21.11 12.28
CA ALA A 89 -21.16 -22.29 11.46
C ALA A 89 -19.91 -22.15 10.60
N ALA A 90 -19.20 -23.26 10.39
CA ALA A 90 -18.09 -23.29 9.45
C ALA A 90 -18.58 -22.96 8.03
N ALA A 91 -17.96 -21.97 7.40
CA ALA A 91 -18.27 -21.52 6.05
C ALA A 91 -17.01 -20.95 5.39
N LYS A 92 -17.02 -20.89 4.05
CA LYS A 92 -15.94 -20.25 3.27
C LYS A 92 -15.84 -18.75 3.55
N THR A 93 -16.98 -18.13 3.85
CA THR A 93 -17.09 -16.72 4.23
C THR A 93 -17.80 -16.64 5.56
N LEU A 94 -17.15 -16.03 6.54
CA LEU A 94 -17.73 -15.73 7.84
C LEU A 94 -18.39 -14.34 7.79
N THR A 95 -19.44 -14.17 8.58
CA THR A 95 -20.08 -12.87 8.79
C THR A 95 -19.94 -12.49 10.27
N GLY A 96 -19.24 -11.40 10.51
CA GLY A 96 -19.04 -10.83 11.84
C GLY A 96 -20.11 -9.79 12.20
N ALA A 97 -19.86 -9.07 13.29
CA ALA A 97 -20.72 -7.99 13.73
C ALA A 97 -20.85 -6.90 12.64
N GLN A 98 -22.02 -6.25 12.61
CA GLN A 98 -22.35 -5.19 11.64
C GLN A 98 -22.30 -5.63 10.17
N GLY A 99 -22.34 -6.95 9.90
CA GLY A 99 -22.32 -7.49 8.53
C GLY A 99 -20.94 -7.54 7.89
N ALA A 100 -19.87 -7.34 8.66
CA ALA A 100 -18.50 -7.46 8.15
C ALA A 100 -18.24 -8.90 7.65
N THR A 101 -17.87 -9.04 6.38
CA THR A 101 -17.57 -10.35 5.80
C THR A 101 -16.08 -10.65 5.87
N CYS A 102 -15.74 -11.92 6.11
CA CYS A 102 -14.37 -12.41 6.14
C CYS A 102 -14.29 -13.70 5.31
N SER A 103 -13.76 -13.58 4.08
CA SER A 103 -13.42 -14.76 3.28
C SER A 103 -12.23 -15.47 3.91
N LEU A 104 -12.38 -16.76 4.18
CA LEU A 104 -11.29 -17.63 4.60
C LEU A 104 -10.48 -18.17 3.42
N GLU A 105 -11.00 -18.03 2.20
CA GLU A 105 -10.34 -18.43 0.96
C GLU A 105 -9.54 -17.27 0.35
N LEU A 106 -8.41 -17.62 -0.27
CA LEU A 106 -7.64 -16.67 -1.07
C LEU A 106 -8.45 -16.30 -2.32
N THR A 107 -8.67 -15.01 -2.51
CA THR A 107 -9.35 -14.48 -3.70
C THR A 107 -8.39 -14.36 -4.87
N GLU A 108 -8.90 -14.48 -6.09
CA GLU A 108 -8.12 -14.22 -7.29
C GLU A 108 -7.57 -12.78 -7.29
N VAL A 109 -6.30 -12.63 -7.68
CA VAL A 109 -5.66 -11.33 -7.76
C VAL A 109 -6.14 -10.62 -9.01
N THR A 110 -7.06 -9.68 -8.84
CA THR A 110 -7.54 -8.80 -9.91
C THR A 110 -6.99 -7.38 -9.71
N PRO A 111 -6.51 -6.71 -10.78
CA PRO A 111 -6.09 -5.31 -10.68
C PRO A 111 -7.28 -4.44 -10.25
N THR A 112 -7.22 -3.95 -9.01
CA THR A 112 -8.22 -3.06 -8.44
C THR A 112 -7.52 -1.89 -7.75
N GLN A 113 -8.16 -0.72 -7.76
CA GLN A 113 -7.68 0.38 -6.92
C GLN A 113 -8.02 0.05 -5.47
N TYR A 114 -6.98 -0.16 -4.67
CA TYR A 114 -7.14 -0.47 -3.26
C TYR A 114 -6.93 0.78 -2.41
N ASP A 115 -7.89 1.08 -1.53
CA ASP A 115 -7.76 2.17 -0.57
C ASP A 115 -6.82 1.75 0.57
N LEU A 116 -5.61 2.33 0.61
CA LEU A 116 -4.65 2.10 1.68
C LEU A 116 -5.02 2.83 2.99
N ASN A 117 -6.18 3.50 3.08
CA ASN A 117 -6.67 4.19 4.28
C ASN A 117 -6.98 3.28 5.49
N LEU A 118 -6.47 2.04 5.51
CA LEU A 118 -6.58 1.07 6.60
C LEU A 118 -5.60 1.30 7.75
N ILE A 119 -4.50 2.03 7.50
CA ILE A 119 -3.47 2.36 8.50
C ILE A 119 -3.35 3.87 8.76
N ASP A 120 -2.95 4.26 9.95
CA ASP A 120 -2.49 5.61 10.31
C ASP A 120 -0.99 5.61 10.69
N ALA A 121 -0.52 6.67 11.36
CA ALA A 121 0.89 6.82 11.74
C ALA A 121 1.38 5.79 12.77
N ASN A 122 0.46 5.13 13.50
CA ASN A 122 0.75 4.25 14.64
C ASN A 122 0.31 2.80 14.38
N GLY A 123 -0.74 2.57 13.59
CA GLY A 123 -1.21 1.22 13.32
C GLY A 123 -2.47 1.11 12.47
N PHE A 124 -3.26 0.06 12.73
CA PHE A 124 -4.46 -0.28 11.97
C PHE A 124 -5.68 0.46 12.53
N LYS A 125 -6.37 1.26 11.70
CA LYS A 125 -7.45 2.15 12.14
C LYS A 125 -8.69 1.44 12.66
N ASN A 126 -9.00 0.28 12.10
CA ASN A 126 -10.22 -0.48 12.40
C ASN A 126 -9.96 -1.68 13.32
N ALA A 127 -8.83 -1.66 14.05
CA ALA A 127 -8.52 -2.71 15.00
C ALA A 127 -9.48 -2.70 16.19
N LEU A 128 -9.85 -3.88 16.67
CA LEU A 128 -10.62 -3.99 17.91
C LEU A 128 -9.69 -3.70 19.10
N ARG A 129 -10.15 -2.83 20.02
CA ARG A 129 -9.50 -2.61 21.32
C ARG A 129 -10.14 -3.48 22.37
N GLN A 130 -9.33 -4.15 23.18
CA GLN A 130 -9.85 -4.73 24.41
C GLN A 130 -10.26 -3.61 25.36
N ARG A 131 -11.50 -3.66 25.85
CA ARG A 131 -11.90 -2.83 26.99
C ARG A 131 -11.25 -3.40 28.25
N SER A 132 -10.44 -2.62 28.95
CA SER A 132 -9.69 -3.07 30.14
C SER A 132 -10.59 -3.69 31.20
N GLY A 133 -10.17 -4.83 31.78
CA GLY A 133 -10.89 -5.51 32.86
C GLY A 133 -12.22 -6.17 32.45
N SER A 134 -12.46 -6.32 31.15
CA SER A 134 -13.73 -6.80 30.61
C SER A 134 -13.65 -8.27 30.19
N THR A 135 -14.61 -9.08 30.63
CA THR A 135 -14.89 -10.44 30.12
C THR A 135 -15.63 -10.43 28.77
N THR A 136 -15.75 -9.27 28.11
CA THR A 136 -16.55 -9.06 26.88
C THR A 136 -16.16 -9.94 25.69
N HIS A 137 -15.05 -10.66 25.74
CA HIS A 137 -14.61 -11.60 24.69
C HIS A 137 -14.53 -13.06 25.18
N GLN A 138 -15.02 -13.35 26.39
CA GLN A 138 -15.02 -14.67 27.03
C GLN A 138 -16.42 -15.11 27.47
N THR A 139 -17.47 -14.42 27.03
CA THR A 139 -18.81 -14.64 27.57
C THR A 139 -19.31 -16.03 27.22
N HIS A 140 -19.19 -16.97 28.18
CA HIS A 140 -20.31 -17.67 28.81
C HIS A 140 -19.81 -19.01 29.40
N ASP A 141 -20.03 -19.25 30.70
CA ASP A 141 -19.51 -20.43 31.42
C ASP A 141 -19.94 -21.77 30.81
N SER A 142 -21.08 -21.81 30.11
CA SER A 142 -21.54 -23.01 29.39
C SER A 142 -21.02 -23.16 27.95
N LYS A 143 -20.30 -22.15 27.44
CA LYS A 143 -19.74 -22.08 26.07
C LYS A 143 -18.22 -22.28 26.04
N GLN A 144 -17.67 -22.84 27.12
CA GLN A 144 -16.23 -23.10 27.30
C GLN A 144 -15.61 -23.79 26.11
N TYR A 145 -14.37 -23.38 25.81
CA TYR A 145 -13.69 -23.81 24.62
C TYR A 145 -12.18 -24.08 24.84
N PRO A 146 -11.67 -25.29 24.49
CA PRO A 146 -10.32 -25.69 24.86
C PRO A 146 -9.19 -24.83 24.30
N LEU A 147 -9.30 -24.32 23.07
CA LEU A 147 -8.25 -23.53 22.40
C LEU A 147 -7.97 -22.20 23.11
N LEU A 148 -8.94 -21.70 23.88
CA LEU A 148 -8.86 -20.43 24.61
C LEU A 148 -8.57 -20.62 26.10
N THR A 149 -8.10 -21.81 26.47
CA THR A 149 -7.70 -22.18 27.84
C THR A 149 -6.28 -22.76 27.83
N ALA A 150 -5.29 -22.02 28.33
CA ALA A 150 -3.89 -22.47 28.38
C ALA A 150 -3.55 -23.29 29.65
N HIS A 151 -4.50 -24.11 30.08
CA HIS A 151 -4.44 -24.93 31.29
C HIS A 151 -5.12 -26.30 31.05
N ALA A 152 -5.21 -27.12 32.10
CA ALA A 152 -5.97 -28.38 32.13
C ALA A 152 -7.40 -28.21 31.60
N ALA A 153 -7.90 -29.24 30.89
CA ALA A 153 -9.17 -29.23 30.14
C ALA A 153 -9.22 -28.18 29.00
N GLY A 154 -8.06 -27.65 28.62
CA GLY A 154 -7.87 -26.73 27.50
C GLY A 154 -6.82 -27.26 26.52
N LEU A 155 -5.86 -26.41 26.16
CA LEU A 155 -4.68 -26.74 25.36
C LEU A 155 -3.73 -27.74 26.02
N SER A 156 -3.83 -27.91 27.35
CA SER A 156 -3.07 -28.91 28.09
C SER A 156 -3.99 -29.99 28.64
N GLN A 157 -3.53 -31.24 28.59
CA GLN A 157 -4.21 -32.37 29.23
C GLN A 157 -4.12 -32.26 30.77
N ALA A 158 -2.99 -31.78 31.30
CA ALA A 158 -2.75 -31.64 32.73
C ALA A 158 -1.91 -30.39 33.04
N GLY A 159 -2.33 -29.63 34.05
CA GLY A 159 -1.64 -28.40 34.48
C GLY A 159 -1.62 -27.27 33.45
N ALA A 160 -0.88 -26.22 33.78
CA ALA A 160 -0.66 -25.05 32.93
C ALA A 160 0.31 -25.36 31.78
N LEU A 161 0.18 -24.63 30.66
CA LEU A 161 1.28 -24.52 29.69
C LEU A 161 2.51 -23.86 30.36
N THR A 162 3.69 -24.13 29.79
CA THR A 162 4.97 -23.56 30.28
C THR A 162 5.05 -22.04 30.07
N ALA A 163 4.29 -21.51 29.12
CA ALA A 163 4.13 -20.09 28.86
C ALA A 163 2.69 -19.79 28.40
N ASP A 164 2.35 -18.50 28.36
CA ASP A 164 1.08 -18.05 27.79
C ASP A 164 1.02 -18.43 26.30
N ALA A 165 -0.17 -18.83 25.83
CA ALA A 165 -0.35 -19.16 24.42
C ALA A 165 -0.62 -17.89 23.61
N GLU A 166 0.09 -17.71 22.51
CA GLU A 166 -0.08 -16.60 21.59
C GLU A 166 -0.60 -17.10 20.25
N LEU A 167 -1.87 -16.80 19.96
CA LEU A 167 -2.61 -17.26 18.80
C LEU A 167 -2.77 -16.12 17.78
N ALA A 168 -3.05 -16.47 16.52
CA ALA A 168 -3.35 -15.51 15.46
C ALA A 168 -2.32 -14.36 15.37
N LEU A 169 -1.04 -14.70 15.17
CA LEU A 169 0.08 -13.73 15.17
C LEU A 169 0.26 -12.98 16.51
N GLY A 170 -0.12 -13.64 17.61
CA GLY A 170 -0.10 -13.05 18.93
C GLY A 170 -1.18 -11.99 19.15
N THR A 171 -2.15 -11.82 18.24
CA THR A 171 -3.28 -10.89 18.47
C THR A 171 -4.13 -11.34 19.64
N ILE A 172 -4.22 -12.65 19.88
CA ILE A 172 -4.92 -13.25 21.02
C ILE A 172 -3.88 -13.91 21.92
N ARG A 173 -3.83 -13.48 23.17
CA ARG A 173 -3.01 -14.11 24.21
C ARG A 173 -3.90 -14.78 25.24
N VAL A 174 -3.61 -16.05 25.51
CA VAL A 174 -4.28 -16.88 26.50
C VAL A 174 -3.36 -17.06 27.70
N GLY A 175 -3.74 -16.49 28.85
CA GLY A 175 -2.95 -16.62 30.08
C GLY A 175 -2.91 -18.06 30.58
N ARG A 176 -1.73 -18.51 31.02
CA ARG A 176 -1.52 -19.88 31.53
C ARG A 176 -2.17 -20.15 32.89
N SER A 177 -2.54 -19.10 33.64
CA SER A 177 -3.23 -19.26 34.91
C SER A 177 -4.67 -19.73 34.68
N ASN A 178 -5.19 -20.54 35.61
CA ASN A 178 -6.58 -20.96 35.57
C ASN A 178 -7.52 -19.74 35.51
N ASN A 179 -8.54 -19.77 34.65
CA ASN A 179 -9.50 -18.68 34.43
C ASN A 179 -8.87 -17.34 34.00
N SER A 180 -7.68 -17.34 33.38
CA SER A 180 -7.10 -16.09 32.85
C SER A 180 -8.02 -15.47 31.80
N ALA A 181 -8.21 -14.15 31.90
CA ALA A 181 -8.85 -13.40 30.83
C ALA A 181 -7.99 -13.44 29.56
N LEU A 182 -8.64 -13.59 28.40
CA LEU A 182 -7.99 -13.39 27.10
C LEU A 182 -7.48 -11.95 27.02
N THR A 183 -6.28 -11.79 26.49
CA THR A 183 -5.75 -10.47 26.15
C THR A 183 -5.77 -10.30 24.64
N ILE A 184 -6.42 -9.24 24.16
CA ILE A 184 -6.42 -8.85 22.75
C ILE A 184 -5.39 -7.75 22.58
N THR A 185 -4.47 -7.94 21.63
CA THR A 185 -3.45 -6.94 21.31
C THR A 185 -4.09 -5.74 20.65
N ASP A 186 -3.80 -4.55 21.16
CA ASP A 186 -4.18 -3.32 20.48
C ASP A 186 -3.33 -3.13 19.22
N LEU A 187 -3.97 -3.21 18.05
CA LEU A 187 -3.29 -3.03 16.77
C LEU A 187 -3.31 -1.57 16.27
N HIS A 188 -3.90 -0.64 17.02
CA HIS A 188 -3.76 0.79 16.74
C HIS A 188 -2.35 1.32 16.99
N ASP A 189 -1.55 0.63 17.82
CA ASP A 189 -0.14 0.95 18.07
C ASP A 189 0.79 -0.21 17.68
N VAL A 190 0.54 -0.81 16.51
CA VAL A 190 1.34 -1.93 16.02
C VAL A 190 2.80 -1.54 15.75
N LYS A 191 3.09 -0.24 15.56
CA LYS A 191 4.43 0.30 15.30
C LYS A 191 5.44 0.02 16.43
N THR A 192 4.96 -0.21 17.65
CA THR A 192 5.77 -0.59 18.81
C THR A 192 6.00 -2.11 18.91
N GLN A 193 5.24 -2.93 18.18
CA GLN A 193 5.22 -4.40 18.28
C GLN A 193 6.29 -5.09 17.42
N ARG A 194 7.57 -4.77 17.65
CA ARG A 194 8.68 -5.10 16.75
C ARG A 194 9.28 -6.50 16.89
N SER A 195 8.88 -7.26 17.91
CA SER A 195 9.51 -8.53 18.29
C SER A 195 8.50 -9.63 18.60
N GLY A 196 8.99 -10.86 18.75
CA GLY A 196 8.16 -12.02 19.10
C GLY A 196 7.14 -12.37 18.02
N THR A 197 6.01 -12.94 18.44
CA THR A 197 4.93 -13.39 17.54
C THR A 197 4.25 -12.25 16.77
N LYS A 198 4.33 -11.03 17.30
CA LYS A 198 3.72 -9.82 16.73
C LYS A 198 4.59 -9.13 15.68
N ALA A 199 5.87 -9.51 15.55
CA ALA A 199 6.79 -8.89 14.59
C ALA A 199 6.29 -8.94 13.14
N SER A 200 5.49 -9.95 12.79
CA SER A 200 4.87 -10.06 11.46
C SER A 200 3.79 -9.01 11.22
N LEU A 201 3.05 -8.60 12.25
CA LEU A 201 2.07 -7.51 12.17
C LEU A 201 2.77 -6.16 11.96
N TYR A 202 3.89 -5.94 12.66
CA TYR A 202 4.75 -4.76 12.44
C TYR A 202 5.30 -4.73 11.00
N LYS A 203 5.84 -5.84 10.49
CA LYS A 203 6.32 -5.93 9.10
C LYS A 203 5.23 -5.64 8.08
N MET A 204 4.02 -6.14 8.32
CA MET A 204 2.85 -5.84 7.48
C MET A 204 2.52 -4.34 7.49
N PHE A 205 2.47 -3.72 8.68
CA PHE A 205 2.25 -2.29 8.82
C PHE A 205 3.30 -1.46 8.07
N THR A 206 4.59 -1.71 8.30
CA THR A 206 5.68 -0.96 7.63
C THR A 206 5.66 -1.15 6.11
N ALA A 207 5.31 -2.33 5.62
CA ALA A 207 5.23 -2.56 4.17
C ALA A 207 4.06 -1.80 3.52
N LEU A 208 2.92 -1.69 4.22
CA LEU A 208 1.78 -0.86 3.78
C LEU A 208 2.09 0.65 3.89
N GLU A 209 2.84 1.08 4.91
CA GLU A 209 3.34 2.46 5.03
C GLU A 209 4.23 2.81 3.84
N GLY A 210 5.17 1.92 3.49
CA GLY A 210 6.04 2.11 2.32
C GLY A 210 5.27 2.20 0.99
N LEU A 211 4.13 1.52 0.85
CA LEU A 211 3.26 1.69 -0.32
C LEU A 211 2.58 3.07 -0.37
N LYS A 212 2.18 3.63 0.78
CA LYS A 212 1.59 4.97 0.85
C LYS A 212 2.59 6.07 0.49
N GLU A 213 3.84 5.87 0.88
CA GLU A 213 4.93 6.82 0.63
C GLU A 213 5.38 6.82 -0.84
N LEU A 214 4.98 5.82 -1.64
CA LEU A 214 5.23 5.83 -3.08
C LEU A 214 4.53 7.03 -3.72
N ASN A 215 5.31 8.04 -4.08
CA ASN A 215 4.82 9.19 -4.82
C ASN A 215 4.68 8.83 -6.31
N THR A 216 3.52 8.32 -6.68
CA THR A 216 3.18 7.95 -8.06
C THR A 216 3.16 9.15 -9.01
N ASN A 217 3.01 10.37 -8.48
CA ASN A 217 2.75 11.57 -9.27
C ASN A 217 4.03 12.35 -9.62
N GLN A 218 5.22 11.96 -9.14
CA GLN A 218 6.49 12.67 -9.45
C GLN A 218 6.84 12.67 -10.95
N ASN A 219 6.20 11.80 -11.72
CA ASN A 219 6.41 11.68 -13.16
C ASN A 219 5.26 12.31 -13.97
N ASP A 220 4.27 12.93 -13.30
CA ASP A 220 3.17 13.61 -13.98
C ASP A 220 3.63 14.92 -14.61
N ASN A 221 3.16 15.16 -15.84
CA ASN A 221 3.49 16.36 -16.61
C ASN A 221 2.97 17.66 -15.98
N ASN A 222 2.03 17.59 -15.02
CA ASN A 222 1.50 18.76 -14.32
C ASN A 222 2.45 19.31 -13.25
N THR A 223 3.59 18.65 -13.03
CA THR A 223 4.60 19.05 -12.03
C THR A 223 5.82 19.75 -12.64
N ILE A 224 5.80 20.07 -13.94
CA ILE A 224 6.93 20.71 -14.63
C ILE A 224 7.14 22.12 -14.11
N THR A 225 8.35 22.42 -13.64
CA THR A 225 8.77 23.75 -13.19
C THR A 225 10.06 24.17 -13.87
N ALA A 226 10.38 25.47 -13.83
CA ALA A 226 11.62 26.00 -14.39
C ALA A 226 12.87 25.55 -13.61
N ASP A 227 12.67 25.14 -12.36
CA ASP A 227 13.69 24.62 -11.47
C ASP A 227 13.93 23.11 -11.65
N ASP A 228 13.19 22.43 -12.55
CA ASP A 228 13.35 21.00 -12.79
C ASP A 228 14.71 20.71 -13.47
N PRO A 229 15.65 20.01 -12.79
CA PRO A 229 16.96 19.67 -13.36
C PRO A 229 16.86 18.82 -14.64
N ASP A 230 15.76 18.05 -14.77
CA ASP A 230 15.54 17.24 -15.96
C ASP A 230 15.22 18.09 -17.20
N LEU A 231 14.60 19.26 -16.99
CA LEU A 231 14.31 20.26 -18.02
C LEU A 231 15.48 21.21 -18.25
N GLN A 232 16.22 21.59 -17.20
CA GLN A 232 17.38 22.47 -17.31
C GLN A 232 18.53 21.86 -18.12
N ALA A 233 18.82 20.56 -17.96
CA ALA A 233 19.93 19.95 -18.69
C ALA A 233 19.78 19.97 -20.22
N PRO A 234 18.62 19.63 -20.83
CA PRO A 234 18.45 19.78 -22.27
C PRO A 234 18.40 21.25 -22.71
N VAL A 235 17.94 22.20 -21.88
CA VAL A 235 18.08 23.64 -22.17
C VAL A 235 19.57 24.02 -22.27
N LEU A 236 20.38 23.59 -21.31
CA LEU A 236 21.83 23.84 -21.31
C LEU A 236 22.51 23.23 -22.56
N ALA A 237 22.20 21.97 -22.87
CA ALA A 237 22.84 21.25 -23.95
C ALA A 237 22.37 21.68 -25.36
N ILE A 238 21.09 22.02 -25.53
CA ILE A 238 20.51 22.30 -26.86
C ILE A 238 20.44 23.80 -27.14
N ALA A 239 19.85 24.58 -26.22
CA ALA A 239 19.65 26.01 -26.44
C ALA A 239 20.94 26.80 -26.19
N LEU A 240 21.64 26.49 -25.10
CA LEU A 240 22.89 27.18 -24.75
C LEU A 240 24.13 26.54 -25.38
N ARG A 241 24.04 25.28 -25.82
CA ARG A 241 25.16 24.50 -26.38
C ARG A 241 26.38 24.45 -25.46
N GLN A 242 26.11 24.34 -24.16
CA GLN A 242 27.12 24.32 -23.11
C GLN A 242 27.07 22.99 -22.36
N GLU A 243 28.19 22.61 -21.75
CA GLU A 243 28.27 21.46 -20.84
C GLU A 243 28.02 21.87 -19.38
N LYS A 244 28.24 23.14 -19.04
CA LYS A 244 28.08 23.69 -17.69
C LYS A 244 27.38 25.05 -17.74
N PRO A 245 26.63 25.45 -16.70
CA PRO A 245 25.88 26.72 -16.69
C PRO A 245 26.74 27.99 -16.79
N GLU A 246 28.04 27.94 -16.52
CA GLU A 246 28.96 29.10 -16.60
C GLU A 246 28.44 30.37 -15.89
N GLY A 247 27.85 30.21 -14.70
CA GLY A 247 27.30 31.31 -13.89
C GLY A 247 25.92 31.80 -14.32
N LYS A 248 25.28 31.14 -15.30
CA LYS A 248 23.89 31.43 -15.69
C LYS A 248 22.90 30.89 -14.66
N ASP A 249 21.84 31.67 -14.46
CA ASP A 249 20.65 31.22 -13.74
C ASP A 249 19.81 30.33 -14.66
N MET A 250 19.89 29.02 -14.46
CA MET A 250 19.20 28.04 -15.30
C MET A 250 17.69 28.14 -15.24
N LYS A 251 17.11 28.63 -14.13
CA LYS A 251 15.67 28.86 -14.04
C LYS A 251 15.26 29.93 -15.05
N ASN A 252 15.95 31.07 -15.04
CA ASN A 252 15.68 32.16 -15.98
C ASN A 252 15.87 31.72 -17.43
N GLU A 253 16.87 30.88 -17.72
CA GLU A 253 17.08 30.35 -19.08
C GLU A 253 15.95 29.42 -19.52
N VAL A 254 15.38 28.61 -18.62
CA VAL A 254 14.17 27.82 -18.91
C VAL A 254 12.96 28.73 -19.13
N GLU A 255 12.76 29.75 -18.30
CA GLU A 255 11.62 30.67 -18.40
C GLU A 255 11.64 31.49 -19.70
N LYS A 256 12.81 31.83 -20.24
CA LYS A 256 12.92 32.47 -21.57
C LYS A 256 12.33 31.61 -22.68
N LEU A 257 12.44 30.29 -22.57
CA LEU A 257 11.99 29.33 -23.59
C LEU A 257 10.56 28.85 -23.34
N PHE A 258 10.19 28.66 -22.08
CA PHE A 258 8.94 28.01 -21.67
C PHE A 258 8.01 28.89 -20.82
N SER A 259 8.30 30.18 -20.69
CA SER A 259 7.62 31.14 -19.80
C SER A 259 7.78 30.82 -18.31
N THR A 260 7.30 31.74 -17.45
CA THR A 260 7.24 31.56 -15.99
C THR A 260 6.30 30.44 -15.56
N ASN A 261 5.45 29.94 -16.46
CA ASN A 261 4.64 28.74 -16.25
C ASN A 261 4.98 27.66 -17.31
N PRO A 262 6.09 26.92 -17.14
CA PRO A 262 6.49 25.87 -18.07
C PRO A 262 5.42 24.79 -18.28
N ALA A 263 4.68 24.40 -17.23
CA ALA A 263 3.63 23.40 -17.35
C ALA A 263 2.53 23.80 -18.35
N GLU A 264 2.05 25.04 -18.28
CA GLU A 264 1.04 25.55 -19.21
C GLU A 264 1.58 25.60 -20.65
N LYS A 265 2.80 26.09 -20.84
CA LYS A 265 3.41 26.21 -22.17
C LYS A 265 3.66 24.84 -22.79
N VAL A 266 4.13 23.87 -22.00
CA VAL A 266 4.32 22.49 -22.43
C VAL A 266 2.98 21.84 -22.78
N ASN A 267 1.94 22.05 -21.98
CA ASN A 267 0.60 21.53 -22.28
C ASN A 267 0.03 22.11 -23.59
N LYS A 268 0.21 23.41 -23.83
CA LYS A 268 -0.17 24.06 -25.10
C LYS A 268 0.60 23.47 -26.30
N LEU A 269 1.90 23.23 -26.14
CA LEU A 269 2.72 22.60 -27.18
C LEU A 269 2.27 21.16 -27.46
N LEU A 270 2.00 20.37 -26.41
CA LEU A 270 1.47 19.02 -26.55
C LEU A 270 0.10 19.02 -27.24
N GLN A 271 -0.81 19.92 -26.86
CA GLN A 271 -2.11 20.07 -27.53
C GLN A 271 -1.94 20.36 -29.02
N ALA A 272 -1.06 21.29 -29.40
CA ALA A 272 -0.78 21.58 -30.81
C ALA A 272 -0.24 20.35 -31.57
N VAL A 273 0.61 19.54 -30.93
CA VAL A 273 1.13 18.27 -31.49
C VAL A 273 0.01 17.26 -31.70
N TYR A 274 -0.88 17.09 -30.72
CA TYR A 274 -1.99 16.16 -30.81
C TYR A 274 -3.07 16.59 -31.80
N SER A 275 -3.32 17.91 -31.93
CA SER A 275 -4.29 18.45 -32.89
C SER A 275 -3.81 18.36 -34.34
N LYS A 276 -2.53 18.61 -34.64
CA LYS A 276 -1.98 18.47 -36.01
C LYS A 276 -2.08 17.05 -36.57
N LYS A 277 -2.16 16.03 -35.72
CA LYS A 277 -2.32 14.64 -36.16
C LYS A 277 -3.74 14.33 -36.68
N SER A 278 -4.73 15.14 -36.31
CA SER A 278 -6.12 14.98 -36.76
C SER A 278 -6.34 15.44 -38.21
N ASP A 279 -5.51 16.33 -38.73
CA ASP A 279 -5.72 16.93 -40.06
C ASP A 279 -5.04 16.15 -41.21
N ASN A 280 -4.20 15.16 -40.88
CA ASN A 280 -3.49 14.32 -41.86
C ASN A 280 -4.16 12.94 -42.09
N THR A 281 -5.45 12.81 -41.81
CA THR A 281 -6.29 11.68 -42.25
C THR A 281 -7.19 12.13 -43.39
N HIS A 282 -6.61 12.20 -44.60
CA HIS A 282 -7.33 12.12 -45.87
C HIS A 282 -6.54 11.22 -46.82
#